data_AF-A0A0P6VXU4-F1
#
_entry.id   AF-A0A0P6VXU4-F1
#
_cell.length_a   1.000
_cell.length_b   1.000
_cell.length_c   1.000
_cell.angle_alpha   90.00
_cell.angle_beta   90.00
_cell.angle_gamma   90.00
#
_symmetry.space_group_name_H-M   'P 1'
#
loop_
_entity.id
_entity.type
_entity.pdbx_description
1 polymer ?
#
loop_
_entity_poly.entity_id
_entity_poly.type
_entity_poly.pdbx_seq_one_letter_code
_entity_poly.pdbx_strand_id
1 'polypeptide(L)' 'MIFSIIVGLLIFGYATWMVVSFFKKSRQGKCGTCALNKTCKSGCATVSSDQRQNILKN' A
#
# COMPACT_ATOMS: atom_id res chain seq x y z
N MET A 1 30.03 -15.45 -20.64
CA MET A 1 28.83 -16.22 -20.23
C MET A 1 28.23 -15.70 -18.92
N ILE A 2 29.03 -15.58 -17.84
CA ILE A 2 28.55 -15.09 -16.52
C ILE A 2 27.98 -13.66 -16.55
N PHE A 3 28.58 -12.76 -17.34
CA PHE A 3 28.12 -11.37 -17.46
C PHE A 3 26.65 -11.26 -17.89
N SER A 4 26.25 -12.05 -18.89
CA SER A 4 24.87 -12.06 -19.40
C SER A 4 23.86 -12.55 -18.35
N ILE A 5 24.25 -13.52 -17.52
CA ILE A 5 23.40 -14.04 -16.43
C ILE A 5 23.23 -12.98 -15.33
N ILE A 6 24.31 -12.27 -14.96
CA ILE A 6 24.27 -11.20 -13.96
C ILE A 6 23.34 -10.07 -14.42
N VAL A 7 23.45 -9.64 -15.68
CA VAL A 7 22.59 -8.59 -16.24
C VAL A 7 21.13 -9.04 -16.26
N GLY A 8 20.85 -10.30 -16.63
CA GLY A 8 19.51 -10.86 -16.56
C GLY A 8 18.92 -10.81 -15.14
N LEU A 9 19.67 -11.29 -14.13
CA LEU A 9 19.22 -11.31 -12.74
C LEU A 9 19.01 -9.90 -12.18
N LEU A 10 19.83 -8.92 -12.57
CA LEU A 10 19.64 -7.52 -12.17
C LEU A 10 18.32 -6.95 -12.68
N ILE A 11 18.00 -7.17 -13.95
CA ILE A 11 16.75 -6.67 -14.56
C ILE A 11 15.54 -7.38 -13.95
N PHE A 12 15.54 -8.71 -13.93
CA PHE A 12 14.42 -9.49 -13.38
C PHE A 12 14.25 -9.27 -11.88
N GLY A 13 15.35 -9.21 -11.13
CA GLY A 13 15.33 -8.93 -9.70
C GLY A 13 14.74 -7.56 -9.40
N TYR A 14 15.17 -6.52 -10.13
CA TYR A 14 14.64 -5.17 -9.95
C TYR A 14 13.17 -5.05 -10.35
N ALA A 15 12.78 -5.64 -11.48
CA ALA A 15 11.38 -5.65 -11.93
C ALA A 15 10.47 -6.34 -10.91
N THR A 16 10.89 -7.50 -10.39
CA THR A 16 10.14 -8.25 -9.38
C THR A 16 10.02 -7.45 -8.08
N TRP A 17 11.10 -6.82 -7.63
CA TRP A 17 11.08 -5.94 -6.45
C TRP A 17 10.10 -4.79 -6.62
N MET A 18 10.10 -4.14 -7.79
CA MET A 18 9.17 -3.05 -8.09
C MET A 18 7.72 -3.52 -7.97
N VAL A 19 7.36 -4.63 -8.61
CA VAL A 19 6.02 -5.20 -8.57
C VAL A 19 5.61 -5.53 -7.13
N VAL A 20 6.46 -6.21 -6.35
CA VAL A 20 6.17 -6.53 -4.94
C VAL A 20 6.00 -5.27 -4.09
N SER A 21 6.85 -4.27 -4.26
CA SER A 21 6.75 -2.99 -3.54
C SER A 21 5.47 -2.23 -3.92
N PHE A 22 5.08 -2.29 -5.19
CA PHE A 22 3.89 -1.63 -5.71
C PHE A 22 2.62 -2.31 -5.19
N PHE A 23 2.58 -3.65 -5.16
CA PHE A 23 1.48 -4.38 -4.51
C PHE A 23 1.40 -4.12 -3.02
N LYS A 24 2.55 -4.08 -2.32
CA LYS A 24 2.60 -3.75 -0.89
C LYS A 24 2.08 -2.34 -0.63
N LYS A 25 2.38 -1.37 -1.50
CA LYS A 25 1.89 0.01 -1.41
C LYS A 25 0.44 0.16 -1.84
N SER A 26 0.02 -0.57 -2.87
CA SER A 26 -1.38 -0.64 -3.33
C SER A 26 -2.30 -1.21 -2.26
N ARG A 27 -1.82 -2.19 -1.46
CA ARG A 27 -2.57 -2.75 -0.33
C ARG A 27 -2.66 -1.84 0.89
N GLN A 28 -1.91 -0.74 0.94
CA GLN A 28 -2.01 0.22 2.05
C GLN A 28 -3.27 1.12 1.96
N GLY A 29 -3.98 1.13 0.82
CA GLY A 29 -5.27 1.82 0.67
C GLY A 29 -5.24 3.30 1.05
N LYS A 30 -6.41 3.89 1.35
CA LYS A 30 -6.56 5.29 1.79
C LYS A 30 -5.77 5.60 3.08
N CYS A 31 -5.45 4.59 3.89
CA CYS A 31 -4.64 4.75 5.11
C CYS A 31 -3.13 4.83 4.86
N GLY A 32 -2.62 4.34 3.72
CA GLY A 32 -1.19 4.35 3.39
C GLY A 32 -0.60 5.71 3.07
N THR A 33 -1.46 6.63 2.64
CA THR A 33 -1.10 8.03 2.37
C THR A 33 -1.43 8.97 3.55
N CYS A 34 -2.02 8.44 4.62
CA CYS A 34 -2.42 9.25 5.77
C CYS A 34 -1.22 9.49 6.67
N ALA A 35 -0.86 10.76 6.93
CA ALA A 35 0.24 11.11 7.84
C ALA A 35 0.07 10.55 9.27
N LEU A 36 -1.17 10.21 9.64
CA LEU A 36 -1.55 9.63 10.93
C LEU A 36 -1.60 8.10 10.91
N ASN A 37 -1.04 7.42 9.91
CA ASN A 37 -1.06 5.96 9.82
C ASN A 37 -0.31 5.27 10.97
N LYS A 38 0.66 5.94 11.61
CA LYS A 38 1.48 5.37 12.69
C LYS A 38 0.83 5.40 14.07
N THR A 39 -0.13 6.30 14.27
CA THR A 39 -0.80 6.52 15.57
C THR A 39 -2.28 6.17 15.54
N CYS A 40 -2.86 5.97 14.35
CA CYS A 40 -4.25 5.55 14.21
C CYS A 40 -4.44 4.09 14.70
N LYS A 41 -4.89 3.95 15.95
CA LYS A 41 -5.16 2.66 16.61
C LYS A 41 -6.43 1.98 16.09
N SER A 42 -7.39 2.77 15.62
CA SER A 42 -8.52 2.31 14.82
C SER A 42 -8.03 2.08 13.40
N GLY A 43 -7.89 0.81 12.98
CA GLY A 43 -7.63 0.51 11.57
C GLY A 43 -8.62 1.27 10.69
N CYS A 44 -8.21 1.67 9.47
CA CYS A 44 -9.09 2.35 8.50
C CYS A 44 -10.33 1.49 8.21
N ALA A 45 -11.30 1.55 9.11
CA ALA A 45 -12.61 1.00 8.91
C ALA A 45 -13.25 1.89 7.85
N THR A 46 -13.70 1.26 6.77
CA THR A 46 -14.62 1.89 5.85
C THR A 46 -15.84 2.28 6.66
N VAL A 47 -15.91 3.56 7.07
CA VAL A 47 -17.08 4.09 7.76
C VAL A 47 -18.24 3.89 6.79
N SER A 48 -19.14 2.95 7.12
CA SER A 48 -20.36 2.74 6.33
C SER A 48 -21.09 4.07 6.24
N SER A 49 -21.60 4.40 5.05
CA SER A 49 -22.28 5.67 4.75
C SER A 49 -23.35 6.02 5.79
N ASP A 50 -23.96 4.99 6.40
CA ASP A 50 -24.95 5.09 7.47
C ASP A 50 -24.41 5.73 8.76
N GLN A 51 -23.18 5.38 9.18
CA GLN A 51 -22.55 5.92 10.39
C GLN A 51 -22.13 7.39 10.22
N ARG A 52 -21.86 7.83 8.99
CA ARG A 52 -21.51 9.23 8.70
C ARG A 52 -22.73 10.15 8.79
N GLN A 53 -23.90 9.66 8.42
CA GLN A 53 -25.17 10.40 8.53
C GLN A 53 -25.58 10.60 9.99
N ASN A 54 -25.31 9.61 10.86
CA ASN A 54 -25.70 9.69 12.26
C ASN A 54 -24.90 10.75 13.06
N ILE A 55 -23.61 10.95 12.74
CA ILE A 55 -22.76 11.98 13.40
C ILE A 55 -23.13 13.41 12.99
N LEU A 56 -23.58 13.63 11.75
CA LEU A 56 -23.92 14.97 11.24
C LEU A 56 -25.30 15.47 11.71
N LYS A 57 -26.08 14.63 12.36
CA LYS A 57 -27.46 14.94 12.77
C LYS A 57 -27.57 15.36 14.24
N ASN A 58 -26.44 15.45 14.95
CA ASN A 58 -26.30 16.02 16.30
C ASN A 58 -25.55 17.36 16.20
#